data_AF-A0A9C6TCH6-F1
#
_entry.id   AF-A0A9C6TCH6-F1
#
_cell.length_a   1.000
_cell.length_b   1.000
_cell.length_c   1.000
_cell.angle_alpha   90.00
_cell.angle_beta   90.00
_cell.angle_gamma   90.00
#
_symmetry.space_group_name_H-M   'P 1'
#
loop_
_entity.id
_entity.type
_entity.pdbx_description
1 polymer ?
#
loop_
_entity_poly.entity_id
_entity_poly.type
_entity_poly.pdbx_seq_one_letter_code
_entity_poly.pdbx_strand_id
1 'polypeptide(L)'
;MTAVTTGGDGQQQLEAEAENEQKVVLRKAVSDVSQEMEKYLIVKSELETIIEEVEQAECECCGLKEECTRVYKRQVQERYCGKWVCGLCAEAVKERVVVLAMEDALNQHKDFCNHYNATTRINPKLSLTLSMRQIAKRSLEKRKSMSKLGRSSSYP
;
A
#
# COMPACT_ATOMS: atom_id res chain seq x y z
N MET A 1 45.52 82.70 -7.67
CA MET A 1 45.43 81.24 -7.45
C MET A 1 44.11 80.96 -6.77
N THR A 2 43.06 80.67 -7.53
CA THR A 2 41.78 80.22 -7.01
C THR A 2 41.43 78.96 -7.79
N ALA A 3 41.73 77.81 -7.19
CA ALA A 3 41.29 76.52 -7.70
C ALA A 3 39.90 76.26 -7.13
N VAL A 4 38.88 76.38 -7.98
CA VAL A 4 37.53 75.90 -7.69
C VAL A 4 37.57 74.39 -7.90
N THR A 5 37.36 73.63 -6.83
CA THR A 5 37.06 72.20 -6.90
C THR A 5 35.66 71.99 -6.35
N THR A 6 34.65 72.15 -7.20
CA THR A 6 33.27 71.75 -6.93
C THR A 6 32.98 70.53 -7.79
N GLY A 7 33.18 69.34 -7.24
CA GLY A 7 32.95 68.08 -7.96
C GLY A 7 32.68 66.84 -7.11
N GLY A 8 32.74 66.91 -5.77
CA GLY A 8 32.62 65.72 -4.90
C GLY A 8 31.19 65.38 -4.46
N ASP A 9 30.37 66.38 -4.15
CA ASP A 9 29.12 66.15 -3.41
C ASP A 9 28.00 65.51 -4.26
N GLY A 10 27.97 65.79 -5.57
CA GLY A 10 26.98 65.21 -6.48
C GLY A 10 27.22 63.75 -6.84
N GLN A 11 28.49 63.31 -6.87
CA GLN A 11 28.84 61.91 -7.17
C GLN A 11 28.58 61.00 -5.96
N GLN A 12 28.86 61.48 -4.75
CA GLN A 12 28.61 60.73 -3.51
C GLN A 12 27.10 60.53 -3.23
N GLN A 13 26.26 61.49 -3.60
CA GLN A 13 24.81 61.39 -3.46
C GLN A 13 24.21 60.31 -4.38
N LEU A 14 24.67 60.24 -5.64
CA LEU A 14 24.22 59.27 -6.64
C LEU A 14 24.67 57.83 -6.32
N GLU A 15 25.87 57.65 -5.78
CA GLU A 15 26.36 56.34 -5.32
C GLU A 15 25.56 55.84 -4.10
N ALA A 16 25.20 56.73 -3.17
CA ALA A 16 24.39 56.37 -2.00
C ALA A 16 22.94 55.97 -2.38
N GLU A 17 22.36 56.60 -3.40
CA GLU A 17 21.03 56.23 -3.93
C GLU A 17 21.08 54.87 -4.62
N ALA A 18 22.09 54.60 -5.45
CA ALA A 18 22.28 53.30 -6.10
C ALA A 18 22.50 52.17 -5.08
N GLU A 19 23.30 52.41 -4.03
CA GLU A 19 23.47 51.45 -2.93
C GLU A 19 22.17 51.21 -2.16
N ASN A 20 21.35 52.24 -1.95
CA ASN A 20 20.07 52.11 -1.28
C ASN A 20 19.06 51.31 -2.13
N GLU A 21 18.99 51.57 -3.44
CA GLU A 21 18.20 50.77 -4.38
C GLU A 21 18.65 49.30 -4.37
N GLN A 22 19.96 49.06 -4.41
CA GLN A 22 20.53 47.72 -4.39
C GLN A 22 20.22 46.98 -3.08
N LYS A 23 20.26 47.68 -1.93
CA LYS A 23 19.80 47.14 -0.63
C LYS A 23 18.31 46.83 -0.61
N VAL A 24 17.48 47.65 -1.23
CA VAL A 24 16.03 47.41 -1.34
C VAL A 24 15.73 46.19 -2.19
N VAL A 25 16.40 46.05 -3.35
CA VAL A 25 16.26 44.89 -4.23
C VAL A 25 16.69 43.60 -3.53
N LEU A 26 17.83 43.62 -2.83
CA LEU A 26 18.30 42.48 -2.05
C LEU A 26 17.31 42.08 -0.95
N ARG A 27 16.79 43.05 -0.19
CA ARG A 27 15.77 42.78 0.85
C ARG A 27 14.52 42.14 0.26
N LYS A 28 14.07 42.62 -0.90
CA LYS A 28 12.91 42.07 -1.59
C LYS A 28 13.17 40.62 -2.04
N ALA A 29 14.29 40.37 -2.70
CA ALA A 29 14.66 39.02 -3.13
C ALA A 29 14.76 38.03 -1.95
N VAL A 30 15.34 38.46 -0.83
CA VAL A 30 15.39 37.64 0.39
C VAL A 30 13.99 37.36 0.94
N SER A 31 13.11 38.37 0.95
CA SER A 31 11.71 38.21 1.39
C SER A 31 10.94 37.22 0.50
N ASP A 32 11.08 37.34 -0.83
CA ASP A 32 10.40 36.48 -1.80
C ASP A 32 10.87 35.02 -1.65
N VAL A 33 12.19 34.80 -1.50
CA VAL A 33 12.76 33.47 -1.29
C VAL A 33 12.32 32.87 0.05
N SER A 34 12.32 33.66 1.13
CA SER A 34 11.83 33.20 2.43
C SER A 34 10.37 32.77 2.38
N GLN A 35 9.53 33.53 1.67
CA GLN A 35 8.11 33.22 1.53
C GLN A 35 7.88 31.94 0.71
N GLU A 36 8.64 31.72 -0.36
CA GLU A 36 8.59 30.46 -1.12
C GLU A 36 9.10 29.26 -0.31
N MET A 37 10.14 29.45 0.50
CA MET A 37 10.65 28.42 1.39
C MET A 37 9.59 28.01 2.43
N GLU A 38 8.87 28.98 2.99
CA GLU A 38 7.78 28.73 3.94
C GLU A 38 6.61 27.98 3.28
N LYS A 39 6.23 28.35 2.04
CA LYS A 39 5.24 27.59 1.27
C LYS A 39 5.65 26.13 1.05
N TYR A 40 6.92 25.89 0.68
CA TYR A 40 7.41 24.53 0.48
C TYR A 40 7.35 23.70 1.76
N LEU A 41 7.68 24.29 2.91
CA LEU A 41 7.61 23.60 4.21
C LEU A 41 6.17 23.22 4.58
N ILE A 42 5.19 24.08 4.30
CA ILE A 42 3.77 23.79 4.53
C ILE A 42 3.33 22.60 3.66
N VAL A 43 3.57 22.66 2.35
CA VAL A 43 3.19 21.58 1.42
C VAL A 43 3.88 20.26 1.78
N LYS A 44 5.16 20.32 2.16
CA LYS A 44 5.90 19.13 2.60
C LYS A 44 5.31 18.53 3.88
N SER A 45 4.99 19.36 4.86
CA SER A 45 4.34 18.94 6.11
C SER A 45 2.98 18.29 5.87
N GLU A 46 2.15 18.86 4.99
CA GLU A 46 0.85 18.30 4.60
C GLU A 46 1.01 16.94 3.90
N LEU A 47 2.00 16.81 3.02
CA LEU A 47 2.27 15.55 2.32
C LEU A 47 2.81 14.47 3.28
N GLU A 48 3.71 14.83 4.18
CA GLU A 48 4.25 13.93 5.22
C GLU A 48 3.13 13.43 6.13
N THR A 49 2.23 14.31 6.58
CA THR A 49 1.07 13.88 7.39
C THR A 49 0.12 12.94 6.64
N ILE A 50 -0.09 13.11 5.34
CA ILE A 50 -0.93 12.21 4.53
C ILE A 50 -0.28 10.82 4.35
N ILE A 51 1.05 10.76 4.22
CA ILE A 51 1.79 9.52 3.97
C ILE A 51 2.10 8.78 5.28
N GLU A 52 2.40 9.50 6.37
CA GLU A 52 2.78 8.93 7.66
C GLU A 52 1.60 8.55 8.55
N GLU A 53 0.36 8.93 8.21
CA GLU A 53 -0.79 8.50 8.97
C GLU A 53 -1.08 7.01 8.71
N VAL A 54 -0.41 6.18 9.53
CA VAL A 54 -0.58 4.74 9.59
C VAL A 54 -1.77 4.42 10.48
N GLU A 55 -2.65 3.54 10.00
CA GLU A 55 -3.77 3.01 10.76
C GLU A 55 -3.79 1.49 10.73
N GLN A 56 -4.37 0.90 11.76
CA GLN A 56 -4.59 -0.55 11.81
C GLN A 56 -5.89 -0.88 11.06
N ALA A 57 -5.80 -1.80 10.11
CA ALA A 57 -6.95 -2.26 9.32
C ALA A 57 -7.07 -3.79 9.36
N GLU A 58 -8.29 -4.27 9.53
CA GLU A 58 -8.61 -5.71 9.65
C GLU A 58 -9.07 -6.27 8.31
N CYS A 59 -8.37 -7.27 7.79
CA CYS A 59 -8.67 -7.91 6.51
C CYS A 59 -10.05 -8.57 6.52
N GLU A 60 -10.88 -8.22 5.53
CA GLU A 60 -12.26 -8.72 5.42
C GLU A 60 -12.36 -10.19 4.95
N CYS A 61 -11.24 -10.79 4.56
CA CYS A 61 -11.16 -12.22 4.24
C CYS A 61 -10.81 -13.06 5.46
N CYS A 62 -9.71 -12.73 6.15
CA CYS A 62 -9.10 -13.62 7.16
C CYS A 62 -9.07 -13.07 8.59
N GLY A 63 -9.43 -11.79 8.79
CA GLY A 63 -9.40 -11.13 10.11
C GLY A 63 -7.99 -10.75 10.59
N LEU A 64 -6.96 -10.87 9.75
CA LEU A 64 -5.61 -10.39 10.10
C LEU A 64 -5.61 -8.87 10.15
N LYS A 65 -5.06 -8.31 11.22
CA LYS A 65 -4.84 -6.87 11.37
C LYS A 65 -3.45 -6.50 10.87
N GLU A 66 -3.40 -5.53 9.97
CA GLU A 66 -2.15 -4.98 9.42
C GLU A 66 -2.13 -3.47 9.62
N GLU A 67 -0.93 -2.93 9.84
CA GLU A 67 -0.68 -1.50 9.82
C GLU A 67 -0.49 -1.05 8.36
N CYS A 68 -1.16 0.02 7.96
CA CYS A 68 -1.10 0.53 6.59
C CYS A 68 -1.29 2.03 6.55
N THR A 69 -0.73 2.69 5.53
CA THR A 69 -1.01 4.10 5.28
C THR A 69 -2.43 4.26 4.74
N ARG A 70 -3.10 5.38 5.05
CA ARG A 70 -4.45 5.68 4.53
C ARG A 70 -4.51 5.64 3.00
N VAL A 71 -3.46 6.13 2.34
CA VAL A 71 -3.35 6.12 0.88
C VAL A 71 -3.32 4.70 0.34
N TYR A 72 -2.50 3.82 0.93
CA TYR A 72 -2.42 2.42 0.50
C TYR A 72 -3.74 1.68 0.74
N LYS A 73 -4.40 1.92 1.88
CA LYS A 73 -5.72 1.35 2.18
C LYS A 73 -6.76 1.67 1.11
N ARG A 74 -6.85 2.94 0.70
CA ARG A 74 -7.77 3.36 -0.37
C ARG A 74 -7.48 2.67 -1.69
N GLN A 75 -6.21 2.61 -2.09
CA GLN A 75 -5.79 1.93 -3.33
C GLN A 75 -6.14 0.43 -3.33
N VAL A 76 -6.00 -0.24 -2.17
CA VAL A 76 -6.41 -1.63 -2.02
C VAL A 76 -7.93 -1.75 -2.16
N GLN A 77 -8.70 -0.92 -1.46
CA GLN A 77 -10.16 -0.94 -1.55
C GLN A 77 -10.67 -0.71 -2.98
N GLU A 78 -10.07 0.20 -3.74
CA GLU A 78 -10.41 0.43 -5.15
C GLU A 78 -10.20 -0.82 -6.02
N ARG A 79 -9.16 -1.63 -5.73
CA ARG A 79 -8.85 -2.85 -6.48
C ARG A 79 -9.72 -4.04 -6.09
N TYR A 80 -10.16 -4.11 -4.84
CA TYR A 80 -10.86 -5.27 -4.28
C TYR A 80 -12.30 -4.97 -3.89
N CYS A 81 -13.04 -4.34 -4.81
CA CYS A 81 -14.50 -4.15 -4.67
C CYS A 81 -14.91 -3.38 -3.40
N GLY A 82 -14.12 -2.38 -3.01
CA GLY A 82 -14.31 -1.56 -1.82
C GLY A 82 -13.80 -2.20 -0.52
N LYS A 83 -13.26 -3.42 -0.57
CA LYS A 83 -12.88 -4.19 0.62
C LYS A 83 -11.40 -4.04 0.95
N TRP A 84 -11.08 -3.95 2.24
CA TRP A 84 -9.69 -4.03 2.68
C TRP A 84 -9.23 -5.49 2.77
N VAL A 85 -8.12 -5.79 2.10
CA VAL A 85 -7.54 -7.13 1.98
C VAL A 85 -6.06 -7.06 2.35
N CYS A 86 -5.63 -7.92 3.28
CA CYS A 86 -4.22 -7.99 3.68
C CYS A 86 -3.31 -8.42 2.52
N GLY A 87 -2.02 -8.13 2.62
CA GLY A 87 -1.06 -8.43 1.56
C GLY A 87 -1.07 -9.90 1.09
N LEU A 88 -1.24 -10.84 2.03
CA LEU A 88 -1.30 -12.27 1.71
C LEU A 88 -2.59 -12.69 0.99
N CYS A 89 -3.74 -12.17 1.43
CA CYS A 89 -5.01 -12.45 0.77
C CYS A 89 -5.08 -11.77 -0.61
N ALA A 90 -4.46 -10.60 -0.77
CA ALA A 90 -4.37 -9.89 -2.04
C ALA A 90 -3.68 -10.76 -3.11
N GLU A 91 -2.52 -11.34 -2.80
CA GLU A 91 -1.85 -12.27 -3.72
C GLU A 91 -2.69 -13.52 -4.01
N ALA A 92 -3.32 -14.11 -2.98
CA ALA A 92 -4.15 -15.29 -3.15
C ALA A 92 -5.41 -15.04 -4.01
N VAL A 93 -5.98 -13.83 -3.95
CA VAL A 93 -7.11 -13.43 -4.79
C VAL A 93 -6.67 -13.21 -6.23
N LYS A 94 -5.51 -12.57 -6.48
CA LYS A 94 -4.98 -12.36 -7.84
C LYS A 94 -4.87 -13.67 -8.64
N GLU A 95 -4.43 -14.76 -8.00
CA GLU A 95 -4.36 -16.09 -8.62
C GLU A 95 -5.73 -16.62 -9.07
N ARG A 96 -6.81 -16.24 -8.38
CA ARG A 96 -8.19 -16.67 -8.70
C ARG A 96 -8.84 -15.83 -9.79
N VAL A 97 -8.47 -14.55 -9.90
CA VAL A 97 -9.00 -13.62 -10.90
C VAL A 97 -8.65 -14.05 -12.34
N VAL A 98 -7.62 -14.88 -12.52
CA VAL A 98 -7.30 -15.48 -13.83
C VAL A 98 -8.48 -16.28 -14.41
N VAL A 99 -9.37 -16.78 -13.55
CA VAL A 99 -10.49 -17.66 -13.94
C VAL A 99 -11.85 -17.03 -13.65
N LEU A 100 -11.92 -16.04 -12.75
CA LEU A 100 -13.16 -15.52 -12.17
C LEU A 100 -13.19 -13.98 -12.17
N ALA A 101 -14.39 -13.40 -12.07
CA ALA A 101 -14.52 -11.97 -11.79
C ALA A 101 -13.95 -11.63 -10.39
N MET A 102 -13.46 -10.41 -10.20
CA MET A 102 -12.81 -9.98 -8.94
C MET A 102 -13.69 -10.22 -7.71
N GLU A 103 -14.97 -9.86 -7.77
CA GLU A 103 -15.90 -10.06 -6.65
C GLU A 103 -16.11 -11.55 -6.34
N ASP A 104 -16.20 -12.41 -7.35
CA ASP A 104 -16.33 -13.87 -7.17
C ASP A 104 -15.05 -14.47 -6.59
N ALA A 105 -13.89 -14.04 -7.08
CA ALA A 105 -12.58 -14.44 -6.57
C ALA A 105 -12.42 -14.07 -5.09
N LEU A 106 -12.84 -12.84 -4.71
CA LEU A 106 -12.85 -12.37 -3.33
C LEU A 106 -13.79 -13.19 -2.46
N ASN A 107 -15.03 -13.42 -2.89
CA ASN A 107 -16.02 -14.15 -2.10
C ASN A 107 -15.60 -15.61 -1.89
N GLN A 108 -15.09 -16.29 -2.93
CA GLN A 108 -14.54 -17.64 -2.76
C GLN A 108 -13.34 -17.69 -1.82
N HIS A 109 -12.46 -16.67 -1.86
CA HIS A 109 -11.32 -16.62 -0.95
C HIS A 109 -11.76 -16.35 0.49
N LYS A 110 -12.74 -15.46 0.69
CA LYS A 110 -13.35 -15.20 2.00
C LYS A 110 -13.98 -16.46 2.59
N ASP A 111 -14.71 -17.24 1.80
CA ASP A 111 -15.28 -18.52 2.24
C ASP A 111 -14.20 -19.53 2.65
N PHE A 112 -13.12 -19.61 1.87
CA PHE A 112 -11.96 -20.43 2.21
C PHE A 112 -11.33 -20.00 3.54
N CYS A 113 -11.10 -18.69 3.74
CA CYS A 113 -10.55 -18.15 4.98
C CYS A 113 -11.47 -18.40 6.18
N ASN A 114 -12.79 -18.22 6.01
CA ASN A 114 -13.79 -18.52 7.04
C ASN A 114 -13.74 -20.00 7.45
N HIS A 115 -13.69 -20.91 6.47
CA HIS A 115 -13.56 -22.35 6.73
C HIS A 115 -12.26 -22.68 7.44
N TYR A 116 -11.14 -22.12 7.00
CA TYR A 116 -9.82 -22.31 7.63
C TYR A 116 -9.83 -21.82 9.08
N ASN A 117 -10.39 -20.64 9.33
CA ASN A 117 -10.48 -20.03 10.65
C ASN A 117 -11.40 -20.82 11.58
N ALA A 118 -12.50 -21.39 11.08
CA ALA A 118 -13.44 -22.19 11.86
C ALA A 118 -12.98 -23.64 12.11
N THR A 119 -11.98 -24.13 11.38
CA THR A 119 -11.54 -25.54 11.47
C THR A 119 -10.04 -25.66 11.73
N THR A 120 -9.23 -25.37 10.72
CA THR A 120 -7.79 -25.62 10.71
C THR A 120 -7.05 -24.75 11.71
N ARG A 121 -7.42 -23.47 11.82
CA ARG A 121 -6.78 -22.55 12.77
C ARG A 121 -7.06 -22.92 14.23
N ILE A 122 -8.28 -23.38 14.54
CA ILE A 122 -8.68 -23.77 15.91
C ILE A 122 -7.95 -25.04 16.35
N ASN A 123 -7.86 -26.03 15.47
CA ASN A 123 -7.14 -27.27 15.79
C ASN A 123 -6.36 -27.81 14.58
N PRO A 124 -5.12 -27.32 14.36
CA PRO A 124 -4.30 -27.72 13.23
C PRO A 124 -3.96 -29.21 13.24
N LYS A 125 -3.72 -29.78 14.43
CA LYS A 125 -3.36 -31.20 14.61
C LYS A 125 -4.52 -32.13 14.23
N LEU A 126 -5.73 -31.81 14.68
CA LEU A 126 -6.92 -32.58 14.31
C LEU A 126 -7.20 -32.46 12.81
N SER A 127 -7.11 -31.25 12.26
CA SER A 127 -7.35 -30.99 10.83
C SER A 127 -6.37 -31.75 9.94
N LEU A 128 -5.08 -31.79 10.33
CA LEU A 128 -4.07 -32.63 9.67
C LEU A 128 -4.43 -34.12 9.75
N THR A 129 -4.78 -34.60 10.95
CA THR A 129 -5.12 -36.01 11.17
C THR A 129 -6.36 -36.44 10.35
N LEU A 130 -7.37 -35.59 10.28
CA LEU A 130 -8.57 -35.81 9.46
C LEU A 130 -8.23 -35.83 7.97
N SER A 131 -7.35 -34.94 7.52
CA SER A 131 -6.85 -34.90 6.14
C SER A 131 -6.10 -36.18 5.78
N MET A 132 -5.17 -36.63 6.64
CA MET A 132 -4.45 -37.90 6.47
C MET A 132 -5.41 -39.10 6.43
N ARG A 133 -6.40 -39.13 7.32
CA ARG A 133 -7.45 -40.15 7.33
C ARG A 133 -8.22 -40.16 6.01
N GLN A 134 -8.58 -39.00 5.48
CA GLN A 134 -9.33 -38.89 4.23
C GLN A 134 -8.51 -39.32 3.01
N ILE A 135 -7.21 -39.00 2.98
CA ILE A 135 -6.28 -39.50 1.97
C ILE A 135 -6.22 -41.04 2.01
N ALA A 136 -6.04 -41.63 3.20
CA ALA A 136 -5.99 -43.09 3.36
C ALA A 136 -7.31 -43.76 2.91
N LYS A 137 -8.46 -43.17 3.25
CA LYS A 137 -9.79 -43.65 2.80
C LYS A 137 -9.91 -43.65 1.28
N ARG A 138 -9.62 -42.51 0.62
CA ARG A 138 -9.67 -42.39 -0.85
C ARG A 138 -8.73 -43.38 -1.55
N SER A 139 -7.54 -43.58 -0.99
CA SER A 139 -6.57 -44.57 -1.50
C SER A 139 -7.07 -46.02 -1.38
N LEU A 140 -7.78 -46.37 -0.30
CA LEU A 140 -8.41 -47.68 -0.14
C LEU A 140 -9.57 -47.89 -1.12
N GLU A 141 -10.44 -46.89 -1.27
CA GLU A 141 -11.58 -46.92 -2.20
C GLU A 141 -11.12 -47.09 -3.65
N LYS A 142 -10.07 -46.35 -4.06
CA LYS A 142 -9.47 -46.50 -5.39
C LYS A 142 -8.91 -47.90 -5.64
N ARG A 143 -8.31 -48.54 -4.63
CA ARG A 143 -7.87 -49.95 -4.76
C ARG A 143 -9.04 -50.92 -4.89
N LYS A 144 -10.14 -50.68 -4.17
CA LYS A 144 -11.36 -51.51 -4.25
C LYS A 144 -12.11 -51.37 -5.58
N SER A 145 -12.11 -50.19 -6.19
CA SER A 145 -12.69 -50.00 -7.53
C SER A 145 -11.86 -50.71 -8.61
N MET A 146 -10.53 -50.61 -8.53
CA MET A 146 -9.62 -51.32 -9.43
C MET A 146 -9.72 -52.85 -9.30
N SER A 147 -9.89 -53.37 -8.08
CA SER A 147 -10.04 -54.81 -7.85
C SER A 147 -11.41 -55.36 -8.26
N LYS A 148 -12.45 -54.52 -8.39
CA LYS A 148 -13.75 -54.91 -8.96
C LYS A 148 -13.70 -55.07 -10.49
N LEU A 149 -12.88 -54.27 -11.18
CA LEU A 149 -12.67 -54.39 -12.64
C LEU A 149 -11.83 -55.61 -13.03
N GLY A 150 -10.93 -56.07 -12.15
CA GLY A 150 -10.10 -57.27 -12.39
C GLY A 150 -10.75 -58.60 -12.01
N ARG A 151 -12.01 -58.61 -11.56
CA ARG A 151 -12.70 -59.82 -11.05
C ARG A 151 -13.89 -60.26 -11.91
N SER A 152 -14.04 -59.69 -13.11
CA SER A 152 -14.96 -60.18 -14.15
C SER A 152 -14.42 -61.48 -14.71
N SER A 153 -14.95 -62.57 -14.16
CA SER A 153 -14.86 -63.99 -14.54
C SER A 153 -14.31 -64.31 -15.93
N SER A 154 -13.25 -65.13 -15.97
CA SER A 154 -13.09 -66.18 -16.97
C SER A 154 -12.93 -67.51 -16.21
N TYR A 155 -14.04 -68.19 -15.93
CA TYR A 155 -14.02 -69.62 -15.63
C TYR A 155 -14.45 -70.37 -16.90
N PRO A 156 -13.72 -71.44 -17.30
CA PRO A 156 -14.06 -72.28 -18.45
C PRO A 156 -15.34 -73.11 -18.23
#